data_AF-A0A958LSE1-F1
#
_entry.id   AF-A0A958LSE1-F1
#
_cell.length_a   1.000
_cell.length_b   1.000
_cell.length_c   1.000
_cell.angle_alpha   90.00
_cell.angle_beta   90.00
_cell.angle_gamma   90.00
#
_symmetry.space_group_name_H-M   'P 1'
#
loop_
_entity.id
_entity.type
_entity.pdbx_description
1 polymer ?
#
loop_
_entity_poly.entity_id
_entity_poly.type
_entity_poly.pdbx_seq_one_letter_code
_entity_poly.pdbx_strand_id
1 'polypeptide(L)'
;MDKEIKVSIPGREELSLKYQESGSQLHLIHLKAIGGPSLLGLVAEWRGKLKGPIASLPLPEGPSTGAMLLREVILRAQGKWQFPYEHEELCHCRVVATAKVDAAVLTGAHHPRDVSKQTSASTACGTCLPDVEAIIAYRLGK
;
A
#
# COMPACT_ATOMS: atom_id res chain seq x y z
N MET A 1 11.59 -21.27 -5.95
CA MET A 1 12.25 -20.08 -6.51
C MET A 1 12.09 -18.94 -5.52
N ASP A 2 13.14 -18.15 -5.31
CA ASP A 2 13.09 -17.01 -4.41
C ASP A 2 12.37 -15.85 -5.09
N LYS A 3 11.41 -15.25 -4.39
CA LYS A 3 10.62 -14.10 -4.84
C LYS A 3 10.88 -12.92 -3.92
N GLU A 4 10.89 -11.72 -4.48
CA GLU A 4 11.04 -10.48 -3.73
C GLU A 4 9.95 -9.48 -4.17
N ILE A 5 9.26 -8.90 -3.19
CA ILE A 5 8.31 -7.81 -3.38
C ILE A 5 8.82 -6.62 -2.59
N LYS A 6 8.94 -5.47 -3.26
CA LYS A 6 9.30 -4.19 -2.64
C LYS A 6 8.18 -3.18 -2.83
N VAL A 7 7.87 -2.47 -1.77
CA VAL A 7 6.97 -1.32 -1.77
C VAL A 7 7.63 -0.17 -1.02
N SER A 8 7.41 1.06 -1.45
CA SER A 8 8.02 2.22 -0.81
C SER A 8 7.21 3.49 -1.01
N ILE A 9 7.41 4.41 -0.10
CA ILE A 9 7.06 5.82 -0.22
C ILE A 9 8.39 6.55 -0.34
N PRO A 10 8.72 7.12 -1.51
CA PRO A 10 10.00 7.78 -1.74
C PRO A 10 10.35 8.77 -0.62
N GLY A 11 11.53 8.60 -0.02
CA GLY A 11 12.04 9.47 1.04
C GLY A 11 11.41 9.29 2.43
N ARG A 12 10.54 8.29 2.65
CA ARG A 12 9.91 8.02 3.96
C ARG A 12 10.09 6.59 4.44
N GLU A 13 9.44 5.64 3.77
CA GLU A 13 9.32 4.27 4.23
C GLU A 13 9.54 3.29 3.08
N GLU A 14 10.19 2.18 3.34
CA GLU A 14 10.39 1.07 2.41
C GLU A 14 10.13 -0.25 3.15
N LEU A 15 9.46 -1.18 2.48
CA LEU A 15 9.21 -2.53 2.95
C LEU A 15 9.54 -3.52 1.84
N SER A 16 10.32 -4.54 2.19
CA SER A 16 10.67 -5.62 1.27
C SER A 16 10.42 -6.99 1.91
N LEU A 17 9.71 -7.84 1.18
CA LEU A 17 9.42 -9.22 1.53
C LEU A 17 10.14 -10.14 0.55
N LYS A 18 11.10 -10.90 1.06
CA LYS A 18 11.73 -12.02 0.36
C LYS A 18 11.15 -13.32 0.89
N TYR A 19 10.70 -14.18 -0.01
CA TYR A 19 10.10 -15.46 0.36
C TYR A 19 10.38 -16.53 -0.69
N GLN A 20 10.34 -17.78 -0.26
CA GLN A 20 10.34 -18.94 -1.12
C GLN A 20 8.95 -19.54 -1.15
N GLU A 21 8.49 -19.90 -2.34
CA GLU A 21 7.25 -20.63 -2.54
C GLU A 21 7.54 -22.12 -2.75
N SER A 22 6.93 -22.96 -1.93
CA SER A 22 6.96 -24.43 -2.03
C SER A 22 5.53 -24.93 -2.17
N GLY A 23 5.09 -25.17 -3.40
CA GLY A 23 3.67 -25.44 -3.68
C GLY A 23 2.82 -24.21 -3.35
N SER A 24 1.87 -24.34 -2.43
CA SER A 24 1.02 -23.22 -1.96
C SER A 24 1.53 -22.53 -0.70
N GLN A 25 2.69 -22.93 -0.16
CA GLN A 25 3.22 -22.42 1.09
C GLN A 25 4.26 -21.31 0.90
N LEU A 26 4.14 -20.27 1.72
CA LEU A 26 5.12 -19.20 1.88
C LEU A 26 6.11 -19.58 2.98
N HIS A 27 7.39 -19.65 2.59
CA HIS A 27 8.52 -19.67 3.52
C HIS A 27 9.19 -18.30 3.52
N LEU A 28 9.05 -17.56 4.61
CA LEU A 28 9.67 -16.25 4.74
C LEU A 28 11.20 -16.40 4.77
N ILE A 29 11.88 -15.75 3.82
CA ILE A 29 13.35 -15.62 3.84
C ILE A 29 13.71 -14.38 4.64
N HIS A 30 13.08 -13.24 4.31
CA HIS A 30 13.39 -11.97 4.96
C HIS A 30 12.24 -10.96 4.87
N LEU A 31 12.01 -10.23 5.97
CA LEU A 31 11.16 -9.04 6.01
C LEU A 31 12.00 -7.85 6.51
N LYS A 32 12.35 -6.96 5.60
CA LYS A 32 13.14 -5.75 5.88
C LYS A 32 12.27 -4.52 5.72
N ALA A 33 12.38 -3.62 6.68
CA ALA A 33 11.81 -2.28 6.60
C ALA A 33 12.88 -1.22 6.84
N ILE A 34 12.69 -0.07 6.19
CA ILE A 34 13.39 1.18 6.44
C ILE A 34 12.29 2.21 6.69
N GLY A 35 12.29 2.88 7.83
CA GLY A 35 11.24 3.84 8.17
C GLY A 35 11.19 4.17 9.65
N GLY A 36 10.07 4.75 10.07
CA GLY A 36 9.89 5.19 11.45
C GLY A 36 9.67 4.04 12.45
N PRO A 37 9.68 4.33 13.77
CA PRO A 37 9.49 3.33 14.81
C PRO A 37 8.19 2.52 14.67
N SER A 38 7.12 3.15 14.18
CA SER A 38 5.83 2.50 13.96
C SER A 38 5.90 1.37 12.93
N LEU A 39 6.56 1.60 11.79
CA LEU A 39 6.77 0.56 10.77
C LEU A 39 7.68 -0.55 11.29
N LEU A 40 8.77 -0.19 11.96
CA LEU A 40 9.73 -1.15 12.49
C LEU A 40 9.10 -2.07 13.55
N GLY A 41 8.30 -1.51 14.45
CA GLY A 41 7.53 -2.26 15.43
C GLY A 41 6.52 -3.21 14.79
N LEU A 42 5.77 -2.73 13.80
CA LEU A 42 4.82 -3.55 13.04
C LEU A 42 5.54 -4.73 12.35
N VAL A 43 6.66 -4.48 11.68
CA VAL A 43 7.44 -5.53 11.01
C VAL A 43 7.95 -6.57 12.01
N ALA A 44 8.43 -6.15 13.17
CA ALA A 44 8.87 -7.06 14.22
C ALA A 44 7.73 -7.98 14.68
N GLU A 45 6.52 -7.43 14.89
CA GLU A 45 5.33 -8.20 15.26
C GLU A 45 4.89 -9.18 14.16
N TRP A 46 5.00 -8.76 12.90
CA TRP A 46 4.45 -9.50 11.76
C TRP A 46 5.35 -10.60 11.19
N ARG A 47 6.66 -10.59 11.47
CA ARG A 47 7.59 -11.62 10.98
C ARG A 47 7.11 -13.05 11.27
N GLY A 48 6.59 -13.31 12.47
CA GLY A 48 6.10 -14.63 12.86
C GLY A 48 4.77 -15.04 12.21
N LYS A 49 4.00 -14.08 11.69
CA LYS A 49 2.69 -14.27 11.08
C LYS A 49 2.78 -14.57 9.57
N LEU A 50 3.89 -14.22 8.92
CA LEU A 50 4.12 -14.43 7.48
C LEU A 50 4.66 -15.83 7.18
N LYS A 51 3.89 -16.87 7.53
CA LYS A 51 4.22 -18.27 7.27
C LYS A 51 2.97 -19.07 6.97
N GLY A 52 3.11 -20.13 6.15
CA GLY A 52 1.99 -21.01 5.80
C GLY A 52 1.39 -20.69 4.43
N PRO A 53 0.13 -21.05 4.16
CA PRO A 53 -0.42 -20.94 2.80
C PRO A 53 -0.50 -19.48 2.35
N ILE A 54 0.11 -19.16 1.20
CA ILE A 54 0.20 -17.79 0.65
C ILE A 54 -1.19 -17.17 0.60
N ALA A 55 -2.15 -17.90 0.01
CA ALA A 55 -3.51 -17.45 -0.24
C ALA A 55 -4.31 -17.07 1.03
N SER A 56 -3.89 -17.56 2.21
CA SER A 56 -4.57 -17.36 3.49
C SER A 56 -3.73 -16.59 4.50
N LEU A 57 -2.66 -15.90 4.07
CA LEU A 57 -1.89 -15.05 4.97
C LEU A 57 -2.80 -13.93 5.53
N PRO A 58 -2.72 -13.64 6.84
CA PRO A 58 -3.51 -12.58 7.45
C PRO A 58 -3.14 -11.23 6.84
N LEU A 59 -4.10 -10.30 6.81
CA LEU A 59 -3.87 -8.93 6.35
C LEU A 59 -3.86 -7.99 7.56
N PRO A 60 -2.90 -7.05 7.65
CA PRO A 60 -2.91 -6.06 8.71
C PRO A 60 -4.10 -5.12 8.55
N GLU A 61 -4.76 -4.83 9.66
CA GLU A 61 -5.86 -3.87 9.73
C GLU A 61 -5.34 -2.47 10.09
N GLY A 62 -6.19 -1.48 9.82
CA GLY A 62 -5.97 -0.12 10.27
C GLY A 62 -5.30 0.79 9.23
N PRO A 63 -5.25 2.09 9.56
CA PRO A 63 -4.91 3.15 8.60
C PRO A 63 -3.45 3.61 8.70
N SER A 64 -2.58 2.91 9.42
CA SER A 64 -1.17 3.32 9.52
C SER A 64 -0.44 3.05 8.22
N THR A 65 0.54 3.90 7.89
CA THR A 65 1.40 3.73 6.72
C THR A 65 1.99 2.32 6.64
N GLY A 66 2.56 1.83 7.75
CA GLY A 66 3.11 0.48 7.80
C GLY A 66 2.07 -0.62 7.58
N ALA A 67 0.85 -0.47 8.11
CA ALA A 67 -0.22 -1.44 7.85
C ALA A 67 -0.60 -1.47 6.37
N MET A 68 -0.71 -0.30 5.73
CA MET A 68 -1.04 -0.20 4.30
C MET A 68 0.05 -0.81 3.41
N LEU A 69 1.33 -0.51 3.68
CA LEU A 69 2.46 -1.08 2.93
C LEU A 69 2.58 -2.58 3.13
N LEU A 70 2.41 -3.07 4.36
CA LEU A 70 2.46 -4.50 4.65
C LEU A 70 1.29 -5.24 4.01
N ARG A 71 0.07 -4.65 4.01
CA ARG A 71 -1.09 -5.21 3.31
C ARG A 71 -0.82 -5.33 1.81
N GLU A 72 -0.28 -4.28 1.20
CA GLU A 72 0.08 -4.29 -0.21
C GLU A 72 1.06 -5.41 -0.54
N VAL A 73 2.12 -5.57 0.25
CA VAL A 73 3.11 -6.63 0.05
C VAL A 73 2.48 -8.02 0.13
N ILE A 74 1.59 -8.25 1.10
CA ILE A 74 0.92 -9.55 1.27
C ILE A 74 -0.05 -9.80 0.12
N LEU A 75 -0.84 -8.81 -0.28
CA LEU A 75 -1.77 -8.93 -1.42
C LEU A 75 -1.03 -9.18 -2.74
N ARG A 76 0.12 -8.53 -2.95
CA ARG A 76 0.99 -8.80 -4.10
C ARG A 76 1.56 -10.22 -4.06
N ALA A 77 1.96 -10.70 -2.88
CA ALA A 77 2.39 -12.09 -2.71
C ALA A 77 1.26 -13.09 -3.00
N GLN A 78 0.02 -12.73 -2.66
CA GLN A 78 -1.18 -13.51 -2.94
C GLN A 78 -1.65 -13.44 -4.39
N GLY A 79 -1.09 -12.56 -5.22
CA GLY A 79 -1.63 -12.26 -6.55
C GLY A 79 -3.01 -11.58 -6.52
N LYS A 80 -3.40 -11.00 -5.38
CA LYS A 80 -4.69 -10.33 -5.16
C LYS A 80 -4.58 -8.80 -5.13
N TRP A 81 -3.39 -8.26 -5.36
CA TRP A 81 -3.21 -6.80 -5.46
C TRP A 81 -3.78 -6.30 -6.79
N GLN A 82 -4.84 -5.51 -6.69
CA GLN A 82 -5.54 -4.88 -7.81
C GLN A 82 -5.84 -3.44 -7.41
N PHE A 83 -4.91 -2.55 -7.75
CA PHE A 83 -5.07 -1.13 -7.46
C PHE A 83 -6.29 -0.58 -8.24
N PRO A 84 -7.13 0.27 -7.62
CA PRO A 84 -8.47 0.58 -8.15
C PRO A 84 -8.46 1.58 -9.31
N TYR A 85 -7.28 2.06 -9.72
CA TYR A 85 -7.12 3.06 -10.77
C TYR A 85 -5.87 2.77 -11.61
N GLU A 86 -5.98 2.76 -12.93
CA GLU A 86 -4.91 2.25 -13.81
C GLU A 86 -4.09 3.35 -14.50
N HIS A 87 -4.61 4.57 -14.64
CA HIS A 87 -3.92 5.62 -15.39
C HIS A 87 -2.85 6.32 -14.54
N GLU A 88 -1.80 6.82 -15.19
CA GLU A 88 -0.73 7.57 -14.53
C GLU A 88 -1.21 8.94 -14.02
N GLU A 89 -2.08 9.60 -14.78
CA GLU A 89 -2.74 10.84 -14.41
C GLU A 89 -4.13 10.56 -13.84
N LEU A 90 -4.40 11.03 -12.63
CA LEU A 90 -5.70 10.89 -11.97
C LEU A 90 -6.59 12.11 -12.18
N CYS A 91 -6.01 13.32 -12.09
CA CYS A 91 -6.76 14.56 -12.24
C CYS A 91 -6.26 15.38 -13.42
N HIS A 92 -7.01 15.35 -14.51
CA HIS A 92 -6.66 16.07 -15.74
C HIS A 92 -6.61 17.59 -15.55
N CYS A 93 -7.66 18.20 -14.99
CA CYS A 93 -7.74 19.66 -14.84
C CYS A 93 -6.64 20.29 -13.97
N ARG A 94 -5.97 19.48 -13.13
CA ARG A 94 -4.91 19.91 -12.22
C ARG A 94 -3.58 19.22 -12.48
N VAL A 95 -3.51 18.38 -13.52
CA VAL A 95 -2.34 17.59 -13.91
C VAL A 95 -1.74 16.85 -12.70
N VAL A 96 -2.59 16.11 -11.97
CA VAL A 96 -2.19 15.37 -10.78
C VAL A 96 -2.01 13.90 -11.11
N ALA A 97 -0.79 13.41 -10.92
CA ALA A 97 -0.46 11.99 -11.04
C ALA A 97 -1.13 11.14 -9.94
N THR A 98 -1.54 9.93 -10.31
CA THR A 98 -2.10 8.90 -9.41
C THR A 98 -1.16 8.60 -8.26
N ALA A 99 0.15 8.48 -8.53
CA ALA A 99 1.16 8.24 -7.50
C ALA A 99 1.21 9.34 -6.43
N LYS A 100 0.91 10.60 -6.77
CA LYS A 100 0.85 11.70 -5.80
C LYS A 100 -0.35 11.56 -4.86
N VAL A 101 -1.49 11.13 -5.40
CA VAL A 101 -2.70 10.84 -4.61
C VAL A 101 -2.47 9.64 -3.70
N ASP A 102 -1.94 8.54 -4.25
CA ASP A 102 -1.60 7.34 -3.48
C ASP A 102 -0.62 7.65 -2.33
N ALA A 103 0.43 8.43 -2.60
CA ALA A 103 1.37 8.87 -1.57
C ALA A 103 0.70 9.75 -0.48
N ALA A 104 -0.22 10.64 -0.85
CA ALA A 104 -0.98 11.43 0.12
C ALA A 104 -1.83 10.53 1.04
N VAL A 105 -2.51 9.53 0.47
CA VAL A 105 -3.29 8.56 1.25
C VAL A 105 -2.38 7.76 2.17
N LEU A 106 -1.27 7.22 1.65
CA LEU A 106 -0.29 6.47 2.44
C LEU A 106 0.31 7.28 3.60
N THR A 107 0.37 8.60 3.47
CA THR A 107 0.94 9.52 4.47
C THR A 107 -0.09 10.13 5.40
N GLY A 108 -1.35 9.69 5.34
CA GLY A 108 -2.39 10.01 6.33
C GLY A 108 -3.60 10.77 5.80
N ALA A 109 -3.66 11.09 4.50
CA ALA A 109 -4.81 11.76 3.89
C ALA A 109 -5.97 10.78 3.64
N HIS A 110 -6.68 10.39 4.70
CA HIS A 110 -7.73 9.37 4.63
C HIS A 110 -9.13 9.93 4.34
N HIS A 111 -9.24 11.21 4.02
CA HIS A 111 -10.47 11.85 3.57
C HIS A 111 -10.24 12.62 2.27
N PRO A 112 -11.22 12.68 1.35
CA PRO A 112 -11.06 13.35 0.05
C PRO A 112 -10.63 14.81 0.18
N ARG A 113 -11.11 15.50 1.22
CA ARG A 113 -10.72 16.88 1.53
C ARG A 113 -9.23 17.02 1.85
N ASP A 114 -8.68 16.09 2.61
CA ASP A 114 -7.26 16.10 2.99
C ASP A 114 -6.37 15.76 1.79
N VAL A 115 -6.80 14.79 0.95
CA VAL A 115 -6.13 14.49 -0.31
C VAL A 115 -6.13 15.72 -1.22
N SER A 116 -7.28 16.38 -1.37
CA SER A 116 -7.41 17.60 -2.18
C SER A 116 -6.48 18.71 -1.68
N LYS A 117 -6.41 18.90 -0.35
CA LYS A 117 -5.51 19.88 0.27
C LYS A 117 -4.03 19.59 -0.01
N GLN A 118 -3.61 18.33 0.00
CA GLN A 118 -2.21 17.95 -0.21
C GLN A 118 -1.83 17.88 -1.70
N THR A 119 -2.76 17.52 -2.58
CA THR A 119 -2.46 17.17 -3.97
C THR A 119 -2.97 18.17 -4.99
N SER A 120 -3.97 18.97 -4.63
CA SER A 120 -4.84 19.77 -5.52
C SER A 120 -5.80 18.97 -6.42
N ALA A 121 -5.83 17.63 -6.33
CA ALA A 121 -6.85 16.84 -7.04
C ALA A 121 -8.27 17.26 -6.62
N SER A 122 -9.24 17.13 -7.53
CA SER A 122 -10.67 17.46 -7.30
C SER A 122 -10.99 18.92 -6.96
N THR A 123 -10.03 19.85 -7.04
CA THR A 123 -10.24 21.28 -6.70
C THR A 123 -10.61 22.18 -7.89
N ALA A 124 -11.02 21.58 -9.02
CA ALA A 124 -11.41 22.31 -10.25
C ALA A 124 -12.77 21.82 -10.77
N CYS A 125 -12.80 20.76 -11.58
CA CYS A 125 -14.05 20.19 -12.12
C CYS A 125 -14.70 19.14 -11.20
N GLY A 126 -13.92 18.48 -10.34
CA GLY A 126 -14.40 17.43 -9.42
C GLY A 126 -14.59 16.04 -10.02
N THR A 127 -14.43 15.84 -11.33
CA THR A 127 -14.71 14.55 -12.02
C THR A 127 -13.90 13.37 -11.49
N CYS A 128 -12.66 13.59 -11.05
CA CYS A 128 -11.79 12.54 -10.50
C CYS A 128 -12.06 12.20 -9.02
N LEU A 129 -13.07 12.82 -8.38
CA LEU A 129 -13.37 12.60 -6.97
C LEU A 129 -13.71 11.13 -6.65
N PRO A 130 -14.52 10.41 -7.44
CA PRO A 130 -14.80 8.99 -7.19
C PRO A 130 -13.52 8.13 -7.21
N ASP A 131 -12.57 8.43 -8.10
CA ASP A 131 -11.28 7.72 -8.18
C ASP A 131 -10.40 7.98 -6.95
N VAL A 132 -10.40 9.22 -6.44
CA VAL A 132 -9.74 9.56 -5.16
C VAL A 132 -10.35 8.75 -4.01
N GLU A 133 -11.68 8.68 -3.93
CA GLU A 133 -12.39 7.91 -2.91
C GLU A 133 -12.09 6.41 -3.01
N ALA A 134 -12.02 5.87 -4.23
CA ALA A 134 -11.66 4.47 -4.47
C ALA A 134 -10.23 4.15 -3.99
N ILE A 135 -9.25 5.00 -4.27
CA ILE A 135 -7.88 4.84 -3.78
C ILE A 135 -7.82 4.89 -2.25
N ILE A 136 -8.54 5.82 -1.62
CA ILE A 136 -8.63 5.92 -0.16
C ILE A 136 -9.22 4.62 0.42
N ALA A 137 -10.36 4.17 -0.08
CA ALA A 137 -11.03 2.96 0.40
C ALA A 137 -10.12 1.74 0.27
N TYR A 138 -9.51 1.56 -0.91
CA TYR A 138 -8.61 0.44 -1.20
C TYR A 138 -7.41 0.41 -0.25
N ARG A 139 -6.77 1.56 -0.04
CA ARG A 139 -5.64 1.69 0.90
C ARG A 139 -6.05 1.49 2.35
N LEU A 140 -7.27 1.81 2.73
CA LEU A 140 -7.81 1.51 4.06
C LEU A 140 -8.30 0.06 4.23
N GLY A 141 -8.35 -0.72 3.14
CA GLY A 141 -8.86 -2.09 3.14
C GLY A 141 -10.38 -2.15 3.31
N LYS A 142 -11.10 -1.17 2.76
CA LYS A 142 -12.56 -1.06 2.78
C LYS A 142 -13.16 -1.41 1.43
#